data_AF-A0A643BYM4-F1
#
_entry.id   AF-A0A643BYM4-F1
#
_cell.length_a   1.000
_cell.length_b   1.000
_cell.length_c   1.000
_cell.angle_alpha   90.00
_cell.angle_beta   90.00
_cell.angle_gamma   90.00
#
_symmetry.space_group_name_H-M   'P 1'
#
loop_
_entity.id
_entity.type
_entity.pdbx_description
1 polymer ?
#
loop_
_entity_poly.entity_id
_entity_poly.type
_entity_poly.pdbx_seq_one_letter_code
_entity_poly.pdbx_strand_id
1 'polypeptide(L)'
;MEVCVDSVESAVNAERGGADRIELCSGLVEGGTTPSMGVLQVVKQYVQIPVFVMIRPRGGDFLYSDREVEVMKADIRLAKLYGADGLVFGALTEDGHIDKELCMSLVAICRPLPVTFHRAFDMVHDPMAALETLLTLGFERVLTSGCDSSALEGLPLIKRLIDQAKGRIVSL
;
A
#
# COMPACT_ATOMS: atom_id res chain seq x y z
N MET A 1 0.16 15.05 -2.23
CA MET A 1 -1.19 14.48 -2.18
C MET A 1 -1.22 13.22 -3.03
N GLU A 2 -1.68 12.10 -2.47
CA GLU A 2 -1.93 10.86 -3.19
C GLU A 2 -3.43 10.65 -3.35
N VAL A 3 -3.86 10.07 -4.48
CA VAL A 3 -5.27 9.77 -4.76
C VAL A 3 -5.43 8.32 -5.18
N CYS A 4 -6.31 7.57 -4.51
CA CYS A 4 -6.70 6.23 -4.95
C CYS A 4 -7.63 6.33 -6.16
N VAL A 5 -7.35 5.58 -7.22
CA VAL A 5 -8.10 5.58 -8.47
C VAL A 5 -8.36 4.15 -8.94
N ASP A 6 -9.44 3.95 -9.69
CA ASP A 6 -9.89 2.64 -10.19
C ASP A 6 -10.03 2.58 -11.72
N SER A 7 -9.79 3.69 -12.42
CA SER A 7 -9.95 3.79 -13.86
C SER A 7 -8.96 4.78 -14.48
N VAL A 8 -8.81 4.69 -15.81
CA VAL A 8 -7.99 5.63 -16.59
C VAL A 8 -8.52 7.05 -16.48
N GLU A 9 -9.84 7.23 -16.52
CA GLU A 9 -10.46 8.54 -16.41
C GLU A 9 -10.21 9.16 -15.03
N SER A 10 -10.40 8.39 -13.96
CA SER A 10 -10.07 8.81 -12.58
C SER A 10 -8.60 9.20 -12.44
N ALA A 11 -7.68 8.43 -13.04
CA ALA A 11 -6.24 8.69 -13.03
C ALA A 11 -5.89 10.02 -13.73
N VAL A 12 -6.44 10.25 -14.93
CA VAL A 12 -6.25 11.51 -15.68
C VAL A 12 -6.84 12.69 -14.94
N ASN A 13 -8.02 12.52 -14.33
CA ASN A 13 -8.66 13.57 -13.54
C ASN A 13 -7.85 13.91 -12.28
N ALA A 14 -7.28 12.91 -11.61
CA ALA A 14 -6.41 13.11 -10.45
C ALA A 14 -5.16 13.91 -10.82
N GLU A 15 -4.48 13.56 -11.92
CA GLU A 15 -3.32 14.31 -12.40
C GLU A 15 -3.69 15.76 -12.77
N ARG A 16 -4.77 15.96 -13.53
CA ARG A 16 -5.28 17.30 -13.88
C ARG A 16 -5.67 18.13 -12.66
N GLY A 17 -6.15 17.47 -11.61
CA GLY A 17 -6.46 18.07 -10.31
C GLY A 17 -5.23 18.41 -9.46
N GLY A 18 -4.02 18.07 -9.91
CA GLY A 18 -2.78 18.35 -9.21
C GLY A 18 -2.39 17.29 -8.17
N ALA A 19 -2.85 16.04 -8.31
CA ALA A 19 -2.30 14.94 -7.52
C ALA A 19 -0.80 14.77 -7.82
N ASP A 20 0.01 14.57 -6.78
CA ASP A 20 1.45 14.33 -6.93
C ASP A 20 1.75 12.86 -7.28
N ARG A 21 0.80 11.97 -6.99
CA ARG A 21 0.88 10.52 -7.18
C ARG A 21 -0.52 9.91 -7.16
N ILE A 22 -0.69 8.78 -7.83
CA ILE A 22 -1.90 7.96 -7.73
C ILE A 22 -1.59 6.56 -7.20
N GLU A 23 -2.54 6.00 -6.46
CA GLU A 23 -2.58 4.58 -6.11
C GLU A 23 -3.67 3.90 -6.96
N LEU A 24 -3.26 2.97 -7.81
CA LEU A 24 -4.15 2.23 -8.69
C LEU A 24 -4.68 0.98 -7.98
N CYS A 25 -6.00 0.94 -7.83
CA CYS A 25 -6.74 -0.12 -7.16
C CYS A 25 -7.82 -0.70 -8.07
N SER A 26 -8.29 -1.90 -7.76
CA SER A 26 -9.64 -2.36 -8.09
C SER A 26 -10.47 -2.42 -6.79
N GLY A 27 -11.76 -2.77 -6.88
CA GLY A 27 -12.55 -3.12 -5.70
C GLY A 27 -12.53 -2.07 -4.58
N LEU A 28 -12.64 -0.77 -4.89
CA LEU A 28 -12.55 0.30 -3.90
C LEU A 28 -13.58 0.15 -2.75
N VAL A 29 -14.75 -0.44 -3.04
CA VAL A 29 -15.79 -0.75 -2.05
C VAL A 29 -15.29 -1.74 -0.98
N GLU A 30 -14.32 -2.60 -1.31
CA GLU A 30 -13.68 -3.56 -0.41
C GLU A 30 -12.41 -2.99 0.25
N GLY A 31 -12.14 -1.69 0.09
CA GLY A 31 -10.94 -1.03 0.56
C GLY A 31 -9.73 -1.17 -0.38
N GLY A 32 -9.94 -1.59 -1.63
CA GLY A 32 -8.90 -1.73 -2.64
C GLY A 32 -8.37 -3.16 -2.79
N THR A 33 -8.31 -3.65 -4.02
CA THR A 33 -7.71 -4.93 -4.42
C THR A 33 -6.76 -4.73 -5.60
N THR A 34 -5.98 -5.76 -5.96
CA THR A 34 -5.07 -5.69 -7.11
C THR A 34 -5.84 -5.33 -8.39
N PRO A 35 -5.45 -4.27 -9.12
CA PRO A 35 -6.09 -3.91 -10.40
C PRO A 35 -5.72 -4.89 -11.51
N SER A 36 -6.52 -4.92 -12.57
CA SER A 36 -6.11 -5.64 -13.77
C SER A 36 -4.89 -4.96 -14.42
N MET A 37 -3.97 -5.76 -14.97
CA MET A 37 -2.79 -5.22 -15.66
C MET A 37 -3.15 -4.41 -16.92
N GLY A 38 -4.32 -4.65 -17.52
CA GLY A 38 -4.83 -3.84 -18.62
C GLY A 38 -5.08 -2.38 -18.21
N VAL A 39 -5.64 -2.15 -17.03
CA VAL A 39 -5.85 -0.78 -16.52
C VAL A 39 -4.49 -0.12 -16.25
N LEU A 40 -3.54 -0.82 -15.62
CA LEU A 40 -2.20 -0.30 -15.37
C LEU A 40 -1.52 0.15 -16.67
N GLN A 41 -1.52 -0.72 -17.70
CA GLN A 41 -0.89 -0.40 -18.99
C GLN A 41 -1.49 0.85 -19.63
N VAL A 42 -2.81 0.99 -19.61
CA VAL A 42 -3.47 2.16 -20.20
C VAL A 42 -3.22 3.40 -19.34
N VAL A 43 -3.35 3.33 -18.02
CA VAL A 43 -3.03 4.47 -17.12
C VAL A 43 -1.61 5.00 -17.38
N LYS A 44 -0.62 4.11 -17.51
CA LYS A 44 0.77 4.49 -17.80
C LYS A 44 0.98 5.16 -19.16
N GLN A 45 0.03 5.09 -20.08
CA GLN A 45 0.07 5.81 -21.36
C GLN A 45 -0.51 7.23 -21.26
N TYR A 46 -1.38 7.50 -20.29
CA TYR A 46 -2.15 8.74 -20.20
C TYR A 46 -1.74 9.65 -19.04
N VAL A 47 -0.94 9.15 -18.09
CA VAL A 47 -0.54 9.86 -16.87
C VAL A 47 0.99 9.85 -16.74
N GLN A 48 1.56 10.98 -16.32
CA GLN A 48 3.00 11.18 -16.14
C GLN A 48 3.42 11.13 -14.66
N ILE A 49 2.53 11.46 -13.73
CA ILE A 49 2.79 11.31 -12.29
C ILE A 49 3.01 9.84 -11.89
N PRO A 50 3.73 9.57 -10.78
CA PRO A 50 3.97 8.21 -10.33
C PRO A 50 2.68 7.43 -10.05
N VAL A 51 2.69 6.15 -10.44
CA VAL A 51 1.57 5.21 -10.29
C VAL A 51 1.99 4.05 -9.41
N PHE A 52 1.46 4.03 -8.19
CA PHE A 52 1.64 2.93 -7.25
C PHE A 52 0.52 1.92 -7.45
N VAL A 53 0.83 0.63 -7.34
CA VAL A 53 -0.14 -0.44 -7.61
C VAL A 53 -0.45 -1.21 -6.33
N MET A 54 -1.74 -1.32 -6.01
CA MET A 54 -2.21 -2.19 -4.93
C MET A 54 -1.92 -3.66 -5.25
N ILE A 55 -1.38 -4.38 -4.28
CA ILE A 55 -1.18 -5.84 -4.32
C ILE A 55 -1.96 -6.43 -3.14
N ARG A 56 -3.22 -6.77 -3.40
CA ARG A 56 -4.15 -7.34 -2.44
C ARG A 56 -5.13 -8.27 -3.15
N PRO A 57 -5.01 -9.61 -2.98
CA PRO A 57 -5.71 -10.58 -3.82
C PRO A 57 -7.21 -10.65 -3.55
N ARG A 58 -7.68 -10.16 -2.38
CA ARG A 58 -9.09 -10.15 -1.96
C ARG A 58 -9.36 -9.09 -0.89
N GLY A 59 -10.63 -8.74 -0.69
CA GLY A 59 -11.09 -8.02 0.50
C GLY A 59 -10.98 -8.84 1.80
N GLY A 60 -11.44 -8.24 2.89
CA GLY A 60 -11.39 -8.84 4.24
C GLY A 60 -10.04 -8.65 4.93
N ASP A 61 -9.60 -9.67 5.67
CA ASP A 61 -8.36 -9.66 6.45
C ASP A 61 -7.08 -9.59 5.60
N PHE A 62 -5.94 -9.56 6.30
CA PHE A 62 -4.59 -9.53 5.74
C PHE A 62 -3.77 -10.76 6.16
N LEU A 63 -4.46 -11.85 6.52
CA LEU A 63 -3.87 -13.14 6.84
C LEU A 63 -3.97 -14.02 5.59
N TYR A 64 -2.87 -14.12 4.85
CA TYR A 64 -2.87 -14.77 3.55
C TYR A 64 -2.43 -16.23 3.64
N SER A 65 -3.13 -17.09 2.93
CA SER A 65 -2.68 -18.46 2.67
C SER A 65 -1.49 -18.48 1.70
N ASP A 66 -0.73 -19.58 1.69
CA ASP A 66 0.39 -19.76 0.76
C ASP A 66 0.01 -19.54 -0.71
N ARG A 67 -1.19 -19.97 -1.11
CA ARG A 67 -1.67 -19.81 -2.49
C ARG A 67 -1.95 -18.35 -2.83
N GLU A 68 -2.48 -17.58 -1.88
CA GLU A 68 -2.71 -16.14 -2.05
C GLU A 68 -1.39 -15.38 -2.09
N VAL A 69 -0.41 -15.80 -1.28
CA VAL A 69 0.96 -15.27 -1.33
C VAL A 69 1.59 -15.50 -2.70
N GLU A 70 1.43 -16.68 -3.31
CA GLU A 70 1.92 -16.93 -4.67
C GLU A 70 1.25 -16.04 -5.73
N VAL A 71 -0.06 -15.76 -5.58
CA VAL A 71 -0.77 -14.77 -6.42
C VAL A 71 -0.14 -13.38 -6.26
N MET A 72 0.05 -12.92 -5.02
CA MET A 72 0.67 -11.61 -4.74
C MET A 72 2.07 -11.49 -5.36
N LYS A 73 2.90 -12.54 -5.24
CA LYS A 73 4.24 -12.58 -5.85
C LYS A 73 4.18 -12.49 -7.36
N ALA A 74 3.23 -13.17 -8.00
CA ALA A 74 3.03 -13.08 -9.45
C ALA A 74 2.58 -11.68 -9.88
N ASP A 75 1.61 -11.10 -9.17
CA ASP A 75 1.11 -9.75 -9.45
C ASP A 75 2.17 -8.68 -9.26
N ILE A 76 3.03 -8.79 -8.24
CA ILE A 76 4.18 -7.89 -8.06
C ILE A 76 5.08 -7.93 -9.30
N ARG A 77 5.39 -9.11 -9.83
CA ARG A 77 6.26 -9.25 -11.02
C ARG A 77 5.59 -8.64 -12.25
N LEU A 78 4.29 -8.86 -12.43
CA LEU A 78 3.54 -8.30 -13.55
C LEU A 78 3.39 -6.78 -13.46
N ALA A 79 3.07 -6.24 -12.28
CA ALA A 79 2.97 -4.80 -12.06
C ALA A 79 4.30 -4.10 -12.38
N LYS A 80 5.43 -4.68 -11.95
CA LYS A 80 6.77 -4.20 -12.32
C LYS A 80 7.00 -4.26 -13.83
N LEU A 81 6.65 -5.37 -14.48
CA LEU A 81 6.80 -5.55 -15.92
C LEU A 81 6.01 -4.49 -16.71
N TYR A 82 4.84 -4.12 -16.22
CA TYR A 82 3.95 -3.14 -16.87
C TYR A 82 4.14 -1.70 -16.37
N GLY A 83 5.21 -1.43 -15.62
CA GLY A 83 5.67 -0.07 -15.35
C GLY A 83 5.10 0.59 -14.10
N ALA A 84 4.72 -0.18 -13.08
CA ALA A 84 4.45 0.38 -11.76
C ALA A 84 5.67 1.17 -11.23
N ASP A 85 5.42 2.34 -10.64
CA ASP A 85 6.47 3.19 -10.05
C ASP A 85 6.66 2.91 -8.54
N GLY A 86 5.74 2.13 -7.95
CA GLY A 86 5.77 1.68 -6.57
C GLY A 86 4.68 0.65 -6.32
N LEU A 87 4.75 0.00 -5.16
CA LEU A 87 3.83 -1.08 -4.79
C LEU A 87 3.26 -0.84 -3.40
N VAL A 88 2.02 -1.29 -3.20
CA VAL A 88 1.31 -1.14 -1.94
C VAL A 88 0.74 -2.49 -1.49
N PHE A 89 1.05 -2.91 -0.27
CA PHE A 89 0.49 -4.13 0.33
C PHE A 89 0.64 -4.09 1.86
N GLY A 90 0.14 -5.11 2.54
CA GLY A 90 0.45 -5.36 3.93
C GLY A 90 -0.07 -6.72 4.36
N ALA A 91 0.63 -7.36 5.28
CA ALA A 91 0.29 -8.69 5.77
C ALA A 91 0.42 -8.74 7.29
N LEU A 92 -0.53 -9.42 7.93
CA LEU A 92 -0.60 -9.56 9.38
C LEU A 92 -0.63 -11.03 9.79
N THR A 93 -0.18 -11.30 11.01
CA THR A 93 -0.37 -12.58 11.69
C THR A 93 -1.75 -12.63 12.36
N GLU A 94 -2.16 -13.83 12.81
CA GLU A 94 -3.41 -14.04 13.56
C GLU A 94 -3.52 -13.16 14.82
N ASP A 95 -2.38 -12.87 15.46
CA ASP A 95 -2.30 -12.02 16.66
C ASP A 95 -2.34 -10.50 16.35
N GLY A 96 -2.49 -10.10 15.08
CA GLY A 96 -2.49 -8.70 14.69
C GLY A 96 -1.10 -8.06 14.73
N HIS A 97 -0.03 -8.83 14.52
CA HIS A 97 1.31 -8.29 14.28
C HIS A 97 1.62 -8.26 12.80
N ILE A 98 2.58 -7.45 12.37
CA ILE A 98 3.08 -7.51 10.99
C ILE A 98 3.75 -8.88 10.77
N ASP A 99 3.35 -9.57 9.70
CA ASP A 99 4.03 -10.78 9.26
C ASP A 99 5.37 -10.40 8.63
N LYS A 100 6.44 -10.48 9.45
CA LYS A 100 7.79 -10.05 9.08
C LYS A 100 8.38 -10.91 7.96
N GLU A 101 8.14 -12.21 8.00
CA GLU A 101 8.74 -13.15 7.04
C GLU A 101 8.11 -12.95 5.66
N LEU A 102 6.78 -12.88 5.61
CA LEU A 102 6.06 -12.60 4.37
C LEU A 102 6.41 -11.21 3.84
N CYS A 103 6.37 -10.18 4.68
CA CYS A 103 6.70 -8.83 4.23
C CYS A 103 8.14 -8.72 3.70
N MET A 104 9.12 -9.35 4.37
CA MET A 104 10.50 -9.39 3.89
C MET A 104 10.61 -10.06 2.51
N SER A 105 9.90 -11.18 2.30
CA SER A 105 9.83 -11.90 1.03
C SER A 105 9.24 -11.03 -0.09
N LEU A 106 8.11 -10.36 0.16
CA LEU A 106 7.46 -9.50 -0.83
C LEU A 106 8.30 -8.26 -1.14
N VAL A 107 8.86 -7.57 -0.13
CA VAL A 107 9.74 -6.41 -0.32
C VAL A 107 10.94 -6.77 -1.19
N ALA A 108 11.55 -7.94 -0.99
CA ALA A 108 12.68 -8.39 -1.81
C ALA A 108 12.32 -8.49 -3.30
N ILE A 109 11.11 -8.91 -3.64
CA ILE A 109 10.62 -9.00 -5.03
C ILE A 109 10.28 -7.60 -5.57
N CYS A 110 9.82 -6.68 -4.73
CA CYS A 110 9.46 -5.31 -5.12
C CYS A 110 10.68 -4.49 -5.57
N ARG A 111 11.84 -4.69 -4.94
CA ARG A 111 13.06 -3.92 -5.23
C ARG A 111 13.40 -3.88 -6.73
N PRO A 112 13.80 -2.71 -7.28
CA PRO A 112 14.16 -1.48 -6.57
C PRO A 112 12.98 -0.54 -6.30
N LEU A 113 11.73 -0.94 -6.55
CA LEU A 113 10.60 -0.03 -6.41
C LEU A 113 10.30 0.31 -4.94
N PRO A 114 9.89 1.55 -4.65
CA PRO A 114 9.40 1.97 -3.33
C PRO A 114 8.15 1.17 -2.94
N VAL A 115 8.00 0.91 -1.65
CA VAL A 115 6.86 0.17 -1.10
C VAL A 115 6.18 0.95 0.03
N THR A 116 4.85 0.98 -0.02
CA THR A 116 3.98 1.52 1.03
C THR A 116 3.27 0.38 1.75
N PHE A 117 3.25 0.40 3.09
CA PHE A 117 2.41 -0.50 3.87
C PHE A 117 1.01 0.10 4.02
N HIS A 118 -0.02 -0.56 3.52
CA HIS A 118 -1.39 -0.01 3.52
C HIS A 118 -2.10 -0.10 4.89
N ARG A 119 -3.40 0.19 4.89
CA ARG A 119 -4.29 0.22 6.08
C ARG A 119 -4.46 -1.09 6.84
N ALA A 120 -3.81 -2.19 6.44
CA ALA A 120 -3.55 -3.28 7.40
C ALA A 120 -2.89 -2.78 8.69
N PHE A 121 -2.15 -1.66 8.61
CA PHE A 121 -1.57 -1.03 9.79
C PHE A 121 -2.62 -0.65 10.83
N ASP A 122 -3.82 -0.23 10.40
CA ASP A 122 -4.89 0.18 11.31
C ASP A 122 -5.48 -1.00 12.10
N MET A 123 -5.15 -2.25 11.71
CA MET A 123 -5.63 -3.49 12.34
C MET A 123 -4.58 -4.14 13.25
N VAL A 124 -3.43 -3.49 13.47
CA VAL A 124 -2.36 -4.05 14.31
C VAL A 124 -2.68 -3.92 15.81
N HIS A 125 -2.17 -4.85 16.60
CA HIS A 125 -2.32 -4.83 18.05
C HIS A 125 -1.50 -3.70 18.72
N ASP A 126 -0.26 -3.49 18.29
CA ASP A 126 0.64 -2.45 18.80
C ASP A 126 1.21 -1.62 17.63
N PRO A 127 0.65 -0.42 17.35
CA PRO A 127 1.08 0.42 16.22
C PRO A 127 2.49 0.98 16.39
N MET A 128 2.97 1.18 17.62
CA MET A 128 4.30 1.74 17.86
C MET A 128 5.38 0.70 17.55
N ALA A 129 5.16 -0.56 17.95
CA ALA A 129 6.02 -1.69 17.61
C ALA A 129 5.92 -2.06 16.11
N ALA A 130 4.73 -1.96 15.53
CA ALA A 130 4.50 -2.18 14.11
C ALA A 130 5.32 -1.19 13.25
N LEU A 131 5.35 0.10 13.63
CA LEU A 131 6.12 1.12 12.93
C LEU A 131 7.62 0.81 12.87
N GLU A 132 8.25 0.41 13.98
CA GLU A 132 9.69 0.02 13.96
C GLU A 132 9.95 -1.24 13.13
N THR A 133 8.97 -2.15 13.08
CA THR A 133 9.05 -3.32 12.21
C THR A 133 9.04 -2.91 10.73
N LEU A 134 8.13 -2.03 10.31
CA LEU A 134 8.08 -1.53 8.92
C LEU A 134 9.37 -0.82 8.51
N LEU A 135 9.93 -0.01 9.41
CA LEU A 135 11.21 0.64 9.21
C LEU A 135 12.35 -0.35 8.97
N THR A 136 12.40 -1.42 9.76
CA THR A 136 13.43 -2.46 9.63
C THR A 136 13.29 -3.25 8.32
N LEU A 137 12.05 -3.46 7.87
CA LEU A 137 11.75 -4.18 6.63
C LEU A 137 11.98 -3.33 5.37
N GLY A 138 12.16 -2.02 5.52
CA GLY A 138 12.47 -1.10 4.42
C GLY A 138 11.25 -0.56 3.67
N PHE A 139 10.09 -0.48 4.34
CA PHE A 139 8.97 0.29 3.81
C PHE A 139 9.27 1.78 3.89
N GLU A 140 8.94 2.52 2.83
CA GLU A 140 9.17 3.98 2.79
C GLU A 140 7.99 4.77 3.34
N ARG A 141 6.80 4.16 3.32
CA ARG A 141 5.55 4.82 3.72
C ARG A 141 4.62 3.85 4.43
N VAL A 142 3.76 4.40 5.29
CA VAL A 142 2.64 3.69 5.89
C VAL A 142 1.38 4.52 5.71
N LEU A 143 0.30 3.90 5.24
CA LEU A 143 -1.03 4.51 5.15
C LEU A 143 -1.85 4.12 6.38
N THR A 144 -2.32 5.11 7.14
CA THR A 144 -3.01 4.84 8.41
C THR A 144 -4.08 5.89 8.73
N SER A 145 -5.21 5.44 9.25
CA SER A 145 -6.20 6.30 9.91
C SER A 145 -5.93 6.48 11.41
N GLY A 146 -4.74 6.12 11.89
CA GLY A 146 -4.40 6.13 13.31
C GLY A 146 -5.15 5.08 14.10
N CYS A 147 -5.36 3.88 13.53
CA CYS A 147 -6.10 2.77 14.15
C CYS A 147 -7.54 3.15 14.58
N ASP A 148 -8.14 4.14 13.91
CA ASP A 148 -9.51 4.58 14.14
C ASP A 148 -10.32 4.57 12.83
N SER A 149 -11.62 4.83 12.93
CA SER A 149 -12.59 4.92 11.84
C SER A 149 -12.22 5.96 10.77
N SER A 150 -11.50 7.03 11.14
CA SER A 150 -11.01 8.04 10.22
C SER A 150 -9.70 8.67 10.71
N ALA A 151 -8.92 9.24 9.79
CA ALA A 151 -7.66 9.91 10.12
C ALA A 151 -7.84 11.10 11.08
N LEU A 152 -9.03 11.73 11.10
CA LEU A 152 -9.32 12.82 12.03
C LEU A 152 -9.46 12.31 13.47
N GLU A 153 -10.17 11.19 13.66
CA GLU A 153 -10.33 10.57 14.98
C GLU A 153 -9.01 9.98 15.48
N GLY A 154 -8.25 9.31 14.60
CA GLY A 154 -6.94 8.74 14.92
C GLY A 154 -5.79 9.76 14.91
N LEU A 155 -6.06 11.05 14.69
CA LEU A 155 -5.06 12.12 14.63
C LEU A 155 -4.06 12.12 15.81
N PRO A 156 -4.48 11.87 17.08
CA PRO A 156 -3.54 11.79 18.19
C PRO A 156 -2.52 10.66 18.03
N LEU A 157 -2.92 9.50 17.51
CA LEU A 157 -1.99 8.39 17.26
C LEU A 157 -1.10 8.68 16.06
N ILE A 158 -1.64 9.21 14.96
CA ILE A 158 -0.87 9.61 13.78
C ILE A 158 0.26 10.59 14.18
N LYS A 159 -0.05 11.58 15.02
CA LYS A 159 0.97 12.52 15.52
C LYS A 159 2.09 11.81 16.28
N ARG A 160 1.76 10.85 17.16
CA ARG A 160 2.76 10.05 17.90
C ARG A 160 3.61 9.19 16.97
N LEU A 161 3.01 8.61 15.92
CA LEU A 161 3.74 7.83 14.92
C LEU A 161 4.71 8.70 14.13
N ILE A 162 4.31 9.91 13.74
CA ILE A 162 5.20 10.88 13.08
C ILE A 162 6.38 11.26 13.99
N ASP A 163 6.10 11.57 15.26
CA ASP A 163 7.12 11.92 16.25
C ASP A 163 8.12 10.76 16.48
N GLN A 164 7.63 9.51 16.50
CA GLN A 164 8.48 8.32 16.58
C GLN A 164 9.27 8.11 15.28
N ALA A 165 8.63 8.24 14.11
CA ALA A 165 9.24 8.00 12.81
C ALA A 165 10.45 8.90 12.57
N LYS A 166 10.43 10.17 13.04
CA LYS A 166 11.52 11.15 12.87
C LYS A 166 12.00 11.26 11.41
N GLY A 167 11.06 11.19 10.47
CA GLY A 167 11.34 11.26 9.02
C GLY A 167 11.95 9.99 8.41
N ARG A 168 12.11 8.89 9.17
CA ARG A 168 12.64 7.61 8.67
C ARG A 168 11.64 6.86 7.77
N ILE A 169 10.35 7.14 7.93
CA ILE A 169 9.23 6.62 7.14
C ILE A 169 8.18 7.74 7.04
N VAL A 170 7.48 7.84 5.90
CA VAL A 170 6.41 8.81 5.70
C VAL A 170 5.09 8.19 6.18
N SER A 171 4.44 8.80 7.18
CA SER A 171 3.06 8.46 7.54
C SER A 171 2.11 9.29 6.68
N LEU A 172 1.22 8.62 5.95
CA LEU A 172 0.17 9.21 5.11
C LEU A 172 -1.20 9.04 5.76
#